data_AF-A0A0F8E152-F1
#
_entry.id   AF-A0A0F8E152-F1
#
_cell.length_a   1.000
_cell.length_b   1.000
_cell.length_c   1.000
_cell.angle_alpha   90.00
_cell.angle_beta   90.00
_cell.angle_gamma   90.00
#
_symmetry.space_group_name_H-M   'P 1'
#
loop_
_entity.id
_entity.type
_entity.pdbx_description
1 polymer ?
#
loop_
_entity_poly.entity_id
_entity_poly.type
_entity_poly.pdbx_seq_one_letter_code
_entity_poly.pdbx_strand_id
1 'polypeptide(L)'
;MVKIPEYVVEKALRSAPSRVRLAAIDKKKDLVLRSGPYVNWAPFGVGIQFFEYDRSGNHKVRPSTEADLKKSMTVCDWCEGYNVADPTVTARDWLEKGRADLHELGTALCNTTKPFTYGEADGTHFDDYFELNRIIYGGDEELARKRPLINMCNCPTSPLEFCSNGSQVIINSARQNIPNCVLSMALAGGTGPVNLEGTLVVQNAEVLAGITLAQITNRGAPVTYGCSTTIMDLRKGTASVGAPEMALIGAAVARLSQFYGIPCSDVAGS
;
A
#
# COMPACT_ATOMS: atom_id res chain seq x y z
N MET A 1 15.35 -11.19 -16.79
CA MET A 1 15.95 -11.27 -15.43
C MET A 1 16.91 -10.10 -15.27
N VAL A 2 16.67 -9.24 -14.28
CA VAL A 2 17.55 -8.09 -13.96
C VAL A 2 18.43 -8.47 -12.78
N LYS A 3 19.73 -8.15 -12.83
CA LYS A 3 20.64 -8.30 -11.70
C LYS A 3 21.05 -6.91 -11.23
N ILE A 4 20.77 -6.59 -9.97
CA ILE A 4 21.05 -5.27 -9.39
C ILE A 4 22.35 -5.37 -8.59
N PRO A 5 23.42 -4.65 -8.97
CA PRO A 5 24.65 -4.62 -8.18
C PRO A 5 24.41 -3.98 -6.81
N GLU A 6 25.13 -4.45 -5.80
CA GLU A 6 25.04 -3.96 -4.41
C GLU A 6 25.20 -2.43 -4.33
N TYR A 7 26.20 -1.86 -5.03
CA TYR A 7 26.45 -0.41 -5.02
C TYR A 7 25.26 0.41 -5.54
N VAL A 8 24.42 -0.16 -6.41
CA VAL A 8 23.21 0.51 -6.92
C VAL A 8 22.13 0.52 -5.84
N VAL A 9 21.93 -0.61 -5.16
CA VAL A 9 20.99 -0.72 -4.04
C VAL A 9 21.38 0.22 -2.91
N GLU A 10 22.65 0.21 -2.51
CA GLU A 10 23.13 1.11 -1.46
C GLU A 10 22.96 2.59 -1.83
N LYS A 11 23.22 2.95 -3.09
CA LYS A 11 23.05 4.33 -3.57
C LYS A 11 21.58 4.75 -3.53
N ALA A 12 20.67 3.84 -3.86
CA ALA A 12 19.22 4.06 -3.77
C ALA A 12 18.76 4.22 -2.31
N LEU A 13 19.21 3.32 -1.42
CA LEU A 13 18.89 3.41 0.01
C LEU A 13 19.34 4.74 0.63
N ARG A 14 20.53 5.23 0.27
CA ARG A 14 21.01 6.54 0.74
C ARG A 14 20.21 7.73 0.21
N SER A 15 19.50 7.59 -0.92
CA SER A 15 18.67 8.66 -1.46
C SER A 15 17.20 8.56 -1.04
N ALA A 16 16.75 7.38 -0.61
CA ALA A 16 15.39 7.21 -0.11
C ALA A 16 15.15 8.08 1.13
N PRO A 17 14.04 8.83 1.19
CA PRO A 17 13.80 9.75 2.28
C PRO A 17 13.42 9.00 3.56
N SER A 18 14.00 9.43 4.70
CA SER A 18 13.65 8.90 6.02
C SER A 18 12.32 9.41 6.57
N ARG A 19 11.69 10.35 5.85
CA ARG A 19 10.39 10.93 6.14
C ARG A 19 9.57 11.03 4.86
N VAL A 20 8.35 10.48 4.89
CA VAL A 20 7.41 10.54 3.76
C VAL A 20 6.14 11.24 4.23
N ARG A 21 5.79 12.34 3.56
CA ARG A 21 4.54 13.06 3.86
C ARG A 21 3.40 12.45 3.05
N LEU A 22 2.32 12.10 3.73
CA LEU A 22 1.03 11.77 3.14
C LEU A 22 0.12 12.97 3.34
N ALA A 23 -0.31 13.59 2.23
CA ALA A 23 -1.20 14.74 2.30
C ALA A 23 -2.65 14.26 2.47
N ALA A 24 -3.40 15.02 3.25
CA ALA A 24 -4.82 14.82 3.46
C ALA A 24 -5.63 15.94 2.78
N ILE A 25 -6.92 15.66 2.52
CA ILE A 25 -7.89 16.67 2.08
C ILE A 25 -8.04 17.73 3.17
N ASP A 26 -8.24 17.31 4.42
CA ASP A 26 -8.08 18.20 5.56
C ASP A 26 -6.60 18.33 5.90
N LYS A 27 -6.01 19.50 5.60
CA LYS A 27 -4.59 19.80 5.86
C LYS A 27 -4.18 19.56 7.32
N LYS A 28 -5.12 19.61 8.28
CA LYS A 28 -4.82 19.33 9.70
C LYS A 28 -4.53 17.85 9.96
N LYS A 29 -4.97 16.96 9.07
CA LYS A 29 -4.78 15.51 9.13
C LYS A 29 -3.59 15.03 8.29
N ASP A 30 -2.77 15.94 7.75
CA ASP A 30 -1.51 15.59 7.10
C ASP A 30 -0.66 14.71 8.01
N LEU A 31 -0.10 13.65 7.44
CA LEU A 31 0.71 12.68 8.17
C LEU A 31 2.13 12.66 7.63
N VAL A 32 3.12 12.58 8.53
CA VAL A 32 4.51 12.33 8.16
C VAL A 32 4.91 10.97 8.72
N LEU A 33 5.03 9.99 7.83
CA LEU A 33 5.64 8.71 8.12
C LEU A 33 7.14 8.90 8.34
N ARG A 34 7.67 8.24 9.36
CA ARG A 34 9.08 8.37 9.77
C ARG A 34 9.57 7.05 10.32
N SER A 35 10.80 6.69 9.99
CA SER A 35 11.47 5.54 10.61
C SER A 35 11.66 5.77 12.12
N GLY A 36 11.62 4.70 12.92
CA GLY A 36 11.77 4.74 14.38
C GLY A 36 10.55 4.17 15.14
N PRO A 37 10.30 4.62 16.38
CA PRO A 37 9.29 4.02 17.27
C PRO A 37 7.86 4.56 17.02
N TYR A 38 7.60 5.10 15.84
CA TYR A 38 6.35 5.80 15.55
C TYR A 38 5.37 4.87 14.86
N VAL A 39 4.14 4.85 15.36
CA VAL A 39 3.09 3.96 14.87
C VAL A 39 1.92 4.80 14.38
N ASN A 40 1.40 4.42 13.22
CA ASN A 40 0.16 4.93 12.66
C ASN A 40 -0.67 3.73 12.23
N TRP A 41 -1.99 3.88 12.28
CA TRP A 41 -2.90 2.80 11.92
C TRP A 41 -3.66 3.16 10.65
N ALA A 42 -3.86 2.15 9.83
CA ALA A 42 -4.76 2.17 8.70
C ALA A 42 -5.65 0.94 8.80
N PRO A 43 -6.88 0.97 8.26
CA PRO A 43 -7.53 -0.26 7.88
C PRO A 43 -6.69 -0.99 6.82
N PHE A 44 -6.93 -2.29 6.66
CA PHE A 44 -6.29 -3.08 5.61
C PHE A 44 -7.36 -3.89 4.88
N GLY A 45 -7.26 -3.97 3.56
CA GLY A 45 -8.02 -4.92 2.78
C GLY A 45 -8.27 -4.43 1.37
N VAL A 46 -8.79 -5.33 0.55
CA VAL A 46 -9.55 -5.05 -0.67
C VAL A 46 -10.59 -6.17 -0.78
N GLY A 47 -11.41 -6.29 0.27
CA GLY A 47 -12.37 -7.38 0.41
C GLY A 47 -13.34 -7.44 -0.77
N ILE A 48 -13.48 -8.61 -1.37
CA ILE A 48 -14.42 -8.88 -2.48
C ILE A 48 -15.83 -9.28 -2.00
N GLN A 49 -15.98 -9.47 -0.68
CA GLN A 49 -17.23 -9.82 -0.02
C GLN A 49 -17.49 -8.88 1.15
N PHE A 50 -18.76 -8.58 1.38
CA PHE A 50 -19.24 -7.74 2.45
C PHE A 50 -20.12 -8.55 3.41
N PHE A 51 -19.84 -8.42 4.70
CA PHE A 51 -20.65 -9.02 5.77
C PHE A 51 -21.69 -8.01 6.24
N GLU A 52 -22.95 -8.28 5.94
CA GLU A 52 -24.07 -7.44 6.34
C GLU A 52 -24.76 -8.07 7.55
N TYR A 53 -24.68 -7.40 8.69
CA TYR A 53 -25.30 -7.83 9.95
C TYR A 53 -26.66 -7.19 10.14
N ASP A 54 -27.65 -7.97 10.55
CA ASP A 54 -28.93 -7.45 11.05
C ASP A 54 -28.85 -7.10 12.55
N ARG A 55 -29.90 -6.45 13.07
CA ARG A 55 -29.97 -6.06 14.49
C ARG A 55 -29.99 -7.25 15.46
N SER A 56 -30.31 -8.44 14.97
CA SER A 56 -30.37 -9.68 15.74
C SER A 56 -29.03 -10.43 15.73
N GLY A 57 -28.02 -9.90 15.03
CA GLY A 57 -26.69 -10.50 14.91
C GLY A 57 -26.55 -11.56 13.82
N ASN A 58 -27.59 -11.80 13.00
CA ASN A 58 -27.44 -12.66 11.83
C ASN A 58 -26.70 -11.90 10.74
N HIS A 59 -25.90 -12.61 9.95
CA HIS A 59 -25.18 -12.00 8.83
C HIS A 59 -25.54 -12.64 7.49
N LYS A 60 -25.42 -11.84 6.44
CA LYS A 60 -25.42 -12.29 5.05
C LYS A 60 -24.11 -11.88 4.40
N VAL A 61 -23.53 -12.79 3.63
CA VAL A 61 -22.33 -12.53 2.84
C VAL A 61 -22.74 -12.31 1.39
N ARG A 62 -22.32 -11.18 0.81
CA ARG A 62 -22.60 -10.84 -0.58
C ARG A 62 -21.40 -10.15 -1.23
N PRO A 63 -21.32 -10.05 -2.57
CA PRO A 63 -20.35 -9.18 -3.22
C PRO A 63 -20.44 -7.74 -2.69
N SER A 64 -19.27 -7.12 -2.51
CA SER A 64 -19.15 -5.71 -2.13
C SER A 64 -19.49 -4.78 -3.29
N THR A 65 -19.95 -3.58 -2.96
CA THR A 65 -20.37 -2.54 -3.91
C THR A 65 -19.73 -1.19 -3.58
N GLU A 66 -19.81 -0.23 -4.49
CA GLU A 66 -19.42 1.17 -4.23
C GLU A 66 -20.08 1.75 -2.97
N ALA A 67 -21.34 1.38 -2.72
CA ALA A 67 -22.06 1.81 -1.53
C ALA A 67 -21.43 1.26 -0.23
N ASP A 68 -20.84 0.06 -0.28
CA ASP A 68 -20.14 -0.52 0.86
C ASP A 68 -18.76 0.10 1.06
N LEU A 69 -18.05 0.40 -0.03
CA LEU A 69 -16.81 1.19 0.02
C LEU A 69 -17.08 2.56 0.66
N LYS A 70 -18.14 3.26 0.25
CA LYS A 70 -18.54 4.54 0.85
C LYS A 70 -18.78 4.44 2.36
N LYS A 71 -19.51 3.41 2.80
CA LYS A 71 -19.74 3.15 4.24
C LYS A 71 -18.43 2.91 4.97
N SER A 72 -17.56 2.08 4.41
CA SER A 72 -16.25 1.80 4.98
C SER A 72 -15.41 3.06 5.13
N MET A 73 -15.33 3.90 4.10
CA MET A 73 -14.56 5.14 4.13
C MET A 73 -15.09 6.12 5.17
N THR A 74 -16.41 6.19 5.32
CA THR A 74 -17.04 7.01 6.37
C THR A 74 -16.65 6.53 7.77
N VAL A 75 -16.67 5.21 8.02
CA VAL A 75 -16.22 4.63 9.30
C VAL A 75 -14.73 4.88 9.51
N CYS A 76 -13.93 4.72 8.45
CA CYS A 76 -12.50 4.95 8.50
C CYS A 76 -12.16 6.40 8.85
N ASP A 77 -12.88 7.37 8.30
CA ASP A 77 -12.70 8.79 8.60
C ASP A 77 -13.12 9.15 10.04
N TRP A 78 -14.25 8.59 10.49
CA TRP A 78 -14.76 8.81 11.85
C TRP A 78 -13.86 8.21 12.94
N CYS A 79 -13.29 7.03 12.71
CA CYS A 79 -12.49 6.32 13.70
C CYS A 79 -11.17 7.07 14.00
N GLU A 80 -11.07 7.72 15.17
CA GLU A 80 -9.85 8.46 15.58
C GLU A 80 -8.59 7.57 15.62
N GLY A 81 -8.76 6.27 15.85
CA GLY A 81 -7.67 5.29 15.86
C GLY A 81 -6.98 5.15 14.51
N TYR A 82 -7.67 5.39 13.38
CA TYR A 82 -7.07 5.34 12.04
C TYR A 82 -6.49 6.68 11.63
N ASN A 83 -5.23 6.69 11.22
CA ASN A 83 -4.50 7.87 10.76
C ASN A 83 -4.49 7.98 9.23
N VAL A 84 -4.60 6.85 8.52
CA VAL A 84 -4.62 6.75 7.06
C VAL A 84 -5.88 5.97 6.66
N ALA A 85 -6.52 6.37 5.57
CA ALA A 85 -7.62 5.63 4.98
C ALA A 85 -7.10 4.70 3.87
N ASP A 86 -7.68 3.51 3.78
CA ASP A 86 -7.34 2.47 2.81
C ASP A 86 -8.62 1.67 2.48
N PRO A 87 -8.97 1.39 1.21
CA PRO A 87 -10.20 0.72 0.82
C PRO A 87 -10.40 -0.67 1.43
N THR A 88 -11.15 -0.83 2.52
CA THR A 88 -11.36 -2.18 3.10
C THR A 88 -12.05 -3.17 2.15
N VAL A 89 -12.76 -2.68 1.13
CA VAL A 89 -13.50 -3.47 0.14
C VAL A 89 -13.37 -2.85 -1.25
N THR A 90 -13.37 -3.70 -2.28
CA THR A 90 -13.47 -3.23 -3.68
C THR A 90 -14.93 -3.03 -4.09
N ALA A 91 -15.19 -2.04 -4.93
CA ALA A 91 -16.48 -1.75 -5.53
C ALA A 91 -16.73 -2.67 -6.74
N ARG A 92 -17.13 -3.93 -6.48
CA ARG A 92 -17.21 -4.96 -7.53
C ARG A 92 -18.21 -4.68 -8.64
N ASP A 93 -19.19 -3.83 -8.36
CA ASP A 93 -20.18 -3.37 -9.33
C ASP A 93 -19.59 -2.44 -10.41
N TRP A 94 -18.30 -2.08 -10.32
CA TRP A 94 -17.56 -1.33 -11.34
C TRP A 94 -16.60 -2.17 -12.19
N LEU A 95 -16.29 -3.41 -11.81
CA LEU A 95 -15.24 -4.22 -12.46
C LEU A 95 -15.44 -4.39 -13.98
N GLU A 96 -16.69 -4.55 -14.42
CA GLU A 96 -17.03 -4.76 -15.84
C GLU A 96 -17.40 -3.45 -16.57
N LYS A 97 -17.44 -2.32 -15.86
CA LYS A 97 -17.84 -1.02 -16.41
C LYS A 97 -16.66 -0.18 -16.88
N GLY A 98 -15.44 -0.66 -16.66
CA GLY A 98 -14.20 0.05 -16.96
C GLY A 98 -13.84 1.07 -15.88
N ARG A 99 -12.53 1.31 -15.73
CA ARG A 99 -11.96 2.29 -14.79
C ARG A 99 -12.49 2.22 -13.36
N ALA A 100 -12.70 1.00 -12.87
CA ALA A 100 -13.10 0.75 -11.49
C ALA A 100 -12.19 1.46 -10.49
N ASP A 101 -10.90 1.56 -10.82
CA ASP A 101 -9.88 2.27 -10.04
C ASP A 101 -10.23 3.74 -9.77
N LEU A 102 -10.66 4.48 -10.79
CA LEU A 102 -11.05 5.88 -10.63
C LEU A 102 -12.37 6.05 -9.88
N HIS A 103 -13.30 5.11 -10.05
CA HIS A 103 -14.57 5.12 -9.32
C HIS A 103 -14.36 4.88 -7.83
N GLU A 104 -13.50 3.93 -7.48
CA GLU A 104 -13.12 3.68 -6.10
C GLU A 104 -12.38 4.86 -5.48
N LEU A 105 -11.42 5.45 -6.20
CA LEU A 105 -10.70 6.64 -5.77
C LEU A 105 -11.63 7.83 -5.56
N GLY A 106 -12.52 8.11 -6.52
CA GLY A 106 -13.52 9.17 -6.42
C GLY A 106 -14.44 8.95 -5.22
N THR A 107 -14.88 7.71 -5.00
CA THR A 107 -15.67 7.35 -3.82
C THR A 107 -14.88 7.57 -2.54
N ALA A 108 -13.64 7.10 -2.46
CA ALA A 108 -12.85 7.21 -1.24
C ALA A 108 -12.54 8.66 -0.89
N LEU A 109 -12.01 9.43 -1.85
CA LEU A 109 -11.64 10.83 -1.66
C LEU A 109 -12.86 11.72 -1.34
N CYS A 110 -14.06 11.37 -1.78
CA CYS A 110 -15.29 12.08 -1.38
C CYS A 110 -15.77 11.73 0.04
N ASN A 111 -15.27 10.67 0.66
CA ASN A 111 -15.80 10.12 1.92
C ASN A 111 -14.74 9.96 3.02
N THR A 112 -13.52 10.46 2.80
CA THR A 112 -12.48 10.56 3.82
C THR A 112 -11.81 11.92 3.76
N THR A 113 -11.43 12.43 4.93
CA THR A 113 -10.63 13.65 5.05
C THR A 113 -9.19 13.34 5.45
N LYS A 114 -8.85 12.07 5.69
CA LYS A 114 -7.52 11.56 6.05
C LYS A 114 -6.66 11.33 4.80
N PRO A 115 -5.32 11.19 4.94
CA PRO A 115 -4.49 10.71 3.84
C PRO A 115 -4.98 9.34 3.36
N PHE A 116 -4.94 9.12 2.06
CA PHE A 116 -5.50 7.92 1.44
C PHE A 116 -4.44 7.09 0.73
N THR A 117 -4.45 5.77 0.95
CA THR A 117 -3.60 4.81 0.23
C THR A 117 -4.42 3.99 -0.73
N TYR A 118 -3.90 3.76 -1.94
CA TYR A 118 -4.54 2.98 -2.98
C TYR A 118 -3.65 1.84 -3.47
N GLY A 119 -4.18 0.61 -3.48
CA GLY A 119 -3.44 -0.62 -3.77
C GLY A 119 -3.61 -1.19 -5.19
N GLU A 120 -4.62 -0.74 -5.94
CA GLU A 120 -5.04 -1.37 -7.20
C GLU A 120 -4.86 -0.47 -8.44
N ALA A 121 -3.82 0.36 -8.42
CA ALA A 121 -3.54 1.29 -9.50
C ALA A 121 -3.19 0.60 -10.83
N ASP A 122 -3.69 1.15 -11.93
CA ASP A 122 -3.33 0.86 -13.31
C ASP A 122 -2.15 1.76 -13.74
N GLY A 123 -0.99 1.13 -13.92
CA GLY A 123 0.23 1.78 -14.34
C GLY A 123 0.19 2.32 -15.78
N THR A 124 -0.73 1.84 -16.62
CA THR A 124 -0.86 2.30 -18.01
C THR A 124 -1.61 3.64 -18.13
N HIS A 125 -2.55 3.90 -17.21
CA HIS A 125 -3.35 5.12 -17.14
C HIS A 125 -3.03 5.96 -15.89
N PHE A 126 -1.78 5.89 -15.42
CA PHE A 126 -1.38 6.47 -14.14
C PHE A 126 -1.53 8.00 -14.06
N ASP A 127 -1.45 8.71 -15.19
CA ASP A 127 -1.62 10.16 -15.25
C ASP A 127 -3.01 10.62 -14.77
N ASP A 128 -4.02 9.75 -14.85
CA ASP A 128 -5.37 10.06 -14.39
C ASP A 128 -5.46 10.24 -12.86
N TYR A 129 -4.58 9.59 -12.09
CA TYR A 129 -4.52 9.76 -10.64
C TYR A 129 -4.03 11.16 -10.26
N PHE A 130 -3.05 11.67 -11.00
CA PHE A 130 -2.60 13.04 -10.83
C PHE A 130 -3.66 14.04 -11.30
N GLU A 131 -4.34 13.75 -12.40
CA GLU A 131 -5.44 14.58 -12.90
C GLU A 131 -6.58 14.67 -11.87
N LEU A 132 -6.96 13.55 -11.24
CA LEU A 132 -7.96 13.54 -10.17
C LEU A 132 -7.54 14.44 -9.00
N ASN A 133 -6.28 14.36 -8.58
CA ASN A 133 -5.73 15.23 -7.55
C ASN A 133 -5.75 16.71 -7.96
N ARG A 134 -5.42 17.02 -9.23
CA ARG A 134 -5.48 18.37 -9.80
C ARG A 134 -6.91 18.93 -9.79
N ILE A 135 -7.90 18.10 -10.15
CA ILE A 135 -9.33 18.46 -10.12
C ILE A 135 -9.77 18.82 -8.70
N ILE A 136 -9.37 18.05 -7.68
CA ILE A 136 -9.71 18.31 -6.27
C ILE A 136 -9.16 19.66 -5.81
N TYR A 137 -7.98 20.05 -6.29
CA TYR A 137 -7.41 21.38 -6.04
C TYR A 137 -7.92 22.48 -6.97
N GLY A 138 -9.01 22.27 -7.70
CA GLY A 138 -9.62 23.28 -8.57
C GLY A 138 -8.77 23.61 -9.80
N GLY A 139 -7.90 22.70 -10.23
CA GLY A 139 -7.01 22.89 -11.38
C GLY A 139 -5.59 23.36 -11.03
N ASP A 140 -5.28 23.62 -9.76
CA ASP A 140 -3.96 24.07 -9.30
C ASP A 140 -2.92 22.93 -9.37
N GLU A 141 -2.17 22.91 -10.47
CA GLU A 141 -1.12 21.92 -10.72
C GLU A 141 0.03 22.02 -9.72
N GLU A 142 0.44 23.23 -9.34
CA GLU A 142 1.56 23.42 -8.42
C GLU A 142 1.22 22.84 -7.04
N LEU A 143 0.00 23.10 -6.57
CA LEU A 143 -0.51 22.55 -5.33
C LEU A 143 -0.65 21.02 -5.41
N ALA A 144 -1.18 20.50 -6.51
CA ALA A 144 -1.32 19.06 -6.74
C ALA A 144 0.03 18.32 -6.70
N ARG A 145 1.07 18.89 -7.33
CA ARG A 145 2.44 18.34 -7.30
C ARG A 145 3.07 18.42 -5.92
N LYS A 146 2.84 19.53 -5.20
CA LYS A 146 3.36 19.69 -3.83
C LYS A 146 2.65 18.76 -2.85
N ARG A 147 1.36 18.48 -3.05
CA ARG A 147 0.50 17.75 -2.09
C ARG A 147 -0.30 16.64 -2.79
N PRO A 148 0.36 15.55 -3.20
CA PRO A 148 -0.35 14.38 -3.69
C PRO A 148 -1.30 13.82 -2.61
N LEU A 149 -2.60 13.82 -2.91
CA LEU A 149 -3.65 13.33 -2.00
C LEU A 149 -3.78 11.80 -2.00
N ILE A 150 -3.15 11.14 -2.96
CA ILE A 150 -3.16 9.69 -3.13
C ILE A 150 -1.74 9.18 -2.84
N ASN A 151 -1.61 8.21 -1.94
CA ASN A 151 -0.42 7.39 -1.76
C ASN A 151 -0.65 6.06 -2.48
N MET A 152 0.31 5.61 -3.27
CA MET A 152 0.23 4.33 -3.94
C MET A 152 0.77 3.22 -3.04
N CYS A 153 0.24 2.02 -3.17
CA CYS A 153 0.81 0.82 -2.61
C CYS A 153 0.85 -0.24 -3.71
N ASN A 154 2.01 -0.86 -3.93
CA ASN A 154 2.18 -1.85 -4.96
C ASN A 154 2.86 -3.10 -4.40
N CYS A 155 2.44 -4.25 -4.90
CA CYS A 155 3.00 -5.54 -4.49
C CYS A 155 3.87 -6.12 -5.61
N PRO A 156 5.09 -6.60 -5.32
CA PRO A 156 5.76 -7.54 -6.19
C PRO A 156 4.98 -8.85 -6.25
N THR A 157 5.12 -9.57 -7.35
CA THR A 157 4.66 -10.94 -7.47
C THR A 157 5.74 -11.83 -6.88
N SER A 158 5.55 -12.29 -5.64
CA SER A 158 6.53 -13.18 -5.03
C SER A 158 6.53 -14.57 -5.66
N PRO A 159 7.70 -15.22 -5.86
CA PRO A 159 9.03 -14.72 -5.51
C PRO A 159 9.70 -13.87 -6.60
N LEU A 160 10.28 -12.74 -6.18
CA LEU A 160 11.30 -11.95 -6.91
C LEU A 160 10.89 -11.40 -8.28
N GLU A 161 9.60 -11.14 -8.49
CA GLU A 161 9.10 -10.59 -9.75
C GLU A 161 8.32 -9.28 -9.54
N PHE A 162 8.49 -8.33 -10.46
CA PHE A 162 7.56 -7.24 -10.63
C PHE A 162 6.83 -7.44 -11.96
N CYS A 163 5.51 -7.52 -11.91
CA CYS A 163 4.71 -7.50 -13.13
C CYS A 163 4.83 -6.14 -13.84
N SER A 164 4.42 -6.09 -15.11
CA SER A 164 4.46 -4.86 -15.91
C SER A 164 3.74 -3.70 -15.22
N ASN A 165 2.54 -3.98 -14.68
CA ASN A 165 1.73 -3.00 -13.97
C ASN A 165 2.46 -2.45 -12.73
N GLY A 166 2.92 -3.33 -11.84
CA GLY A 166 3.62 -2.93 -10.61
C GLY A 166 4.88 -2.11 -10.88
N SER A 167 5.65 -2.48 -11.92
CA SER A 167 6.83 -1.71 -12.35
C SER A 167 6.45 -0.31 -12.83
N GLN A 168 5.38 -0.19 -13.64
CA GLN A 168 4.88 1.09 -14.13
C GLN A 168 4.38 1.98 -13.00
N VAL A 169 3.64 1.43 -12.03
CA VAL A 169 3.17 2.17 -10.84
C VAL A 169 4.35 2.75 -10.07
N ILE A 170 5.41 1.97 -9.80
CA ILE A 170 6.61 2.47 -9.10
C ILE A 170 7.25 3.62 -9.89
N ILE A 171 7.47 3.43 -11.19
CA ILE A 171 8.14 4.41 -12.05
C ILE A 171 7.33 5.69 -12.14
N ASN A 172 6.02 5.60 -12.37
CA ASN A 172 5.17 6.76 -12.56
C ASN A 172 4.94 7.51 -11.23
N SER A 173 4.78 6.79 -10.12
CA SER A 173 4.74 7.39 -8.78
C SER A 173 6.01 8.20 -8.50
N ALA A 174 7.18 7.62 -8.78
CA ALA A 174 8.46 8.29 -8.59
C ALA A 174 8.61 9.53 -9.49
N ARG A 175 8.23 9.45 -10.77
CA ARG A 175 8.28 10.59 -11.72
C ARG A 175 7.39 11.75 -11.28
N GLN A 176 6.21 11.45 -10.74
CA GLN A 176 5.24 12.45 -10.32
C GLN A 176 5.39 12.86 -8.84
N ASN A 177 6.38 12.30 -8.14
CA ASN A 177 6.63 12.53 -6.71
C ASN A 177 5.44 12.15 -5.81
N ILE A 178 4.66 11.17 -6.24
CA ILE A 178 3.57 10.56 -5.49
C ILE A 178 4.17 9.51 -4.54
N PRO A 179 3.88 9.57 -3.22
CA PRO A 179 4.29 8.54 -2.27
C PRO A 179 3.90 7.14 -2.72
N ASN A 180 4.83 6.19 -2.59
CA ASN A 180 4.60 4.81 -2.97
C ASN A 180 5.12 3.83 -1.92
N CYS A 181 4.26 2.91 -1.47
CA CYS A 181 4.64 1.80 -0.60
C CYS A 181 4.98 0.58 -1.45
N VAL A 182 6.23 0.12 -1.39
CA VAL A 182 6.63 -1.15 -2.01
C VAL A 182 6.43 -2.24 -0.98
N LEU A 183 5.40 -3.07 -1.15
CA LEU A 183 4.94 -4.01 -0.14
C LEU A 183 5.08 -5.45 -0.62
N SER A 184 6.00 -6.22 -0.03
CA SER A 184 6.15 -7.65 -0.35
C SER A 184 5.18 -8.52 0.46
N MET A 185 4.66 -9.56 -0.20
CA MET A 185 3.69 -10.53 0.34
C MET A 185 4.17 -11.97 0.12
N ALA A 186 5.40 -12.29 0.51
CA ALA A 186 5.88 -13.66 0.40
C ALA A 186 5.14 -14.58 1.38
N LEU A 187 4.74 -15.77 0.93
CA LEU A 187 4.16 -16.82 1.78
C LEU A 187 5.23 -17.85 2.08
N ALA A 188 5.63 -17.97 3.34
CA ALA A 188 6.49 -19.05 3.80
C ALA A 188 5.83 -20.41 3.46
N GLY A 189 6.57 -21.25 2.75
CA GLY A 189 6.09 -22.55 2.25
C GLY A 189 5.18 -22.48 1.03
N GLY A 190 4.95 -21.29 0.48
CA GLY A 190 4.19 -21.05 -0.75
C GLY A 190 5.02 -20.32 -1.79
N THR A 191 4.93 -18.99 -1.80
CA THR A 191 5.67 -18.11 -2.72
C THR A 191 7.05 -17.70 -2.19
N GLY A 192 7.43 -18.18 -1.01
CA GLY A 192 8.78 -18.08 -0.47
C GLY A 192 9.25 -19.43 0.11
N PRO A 193 10.52 -19.52 0.53
CA PRO A 193 11.04 -20.68 1.25
C PRO A 193 10.17 -21.06 2.45
N VAL A 194 10.22 -22.33 2.86
CA VAL A 194 9.45 -22.82 4.03
C VAL A 194 9.96 -22.24 5.35
N ASN A 195 11.24 -21.87 5.40
CA ASN A 195 11.88 -21.30 6.58
C ASN A 195 11.71 -19.78 6.61
N LEU A 196 11.42 -19.23 7.80
CA LEU A 196 11.07 -17.82 7.97
C LEU A 196 12.23 -16.88 7.59
N GLU A 197 13.46 -17.27 7.90
CA GLU A 197 14.65 -16.51 7.54
C GLU A 197 14.85 -16.44 6.03
N GLY A 198 14.54 -17.52 5.30
CA GLY A 198 14.59 -17.53 3.84
C GLY A 198 13.47 -16.68 3.24
N THR A 199 12.26 -16.76 3.79
CA THR A 199 11.15 -15.90 3.40
C THR A 199 11.47 -14.42 3.64
N LEU A 200 12.08 -14.09 4.77
CA LEU A 200 12.49 -12.73 5.11
C LEU A 200 13.55 -12.20 4.13
N VAL A 201 14.51 -13.03 3.71
CA VAL A 201 15.50 -12.65 2.68
C VAL A 201 14.81 -12.33 1.35
N VAL A 202 13.84 -13.15 0.92
CA VAL A 202 13.07 -12.90 -0.31
C VAL A 202 12.26 -11.61 -0.20
N GLN A 203 11.51 -11.44 0.90
CA GLN A 203 10.74 -10.24 1.19
C GLN A 203 11.63 -8.99 1.12
N ASN A 204 12.79 -9.04 1.78
CA ASN A 204 13.71 -7.92 1.79
C ASN A 204 14.28 -7.62 0.40
N ALA A 205 14.66 -8.65 -0.36
CA ALA A 205 15.16 -8.48 -1.73
C ALA A 205 14.13 -7.83 -2.65
N GLU A 206 12.86 -8.22 -2.54
CA GLU A 206 11.76 -7.63 -3.32
C GLU A 206 11.55 -6.15 -3.01
N VAL A 207 11.47 -5.80 -1.71
CA VAL A 207 11.27 -4.41 -1.30
C VAL A 207 12.46 -3.53 -1.68
N LEU A 208 13.69 -4.02 -1.49
CA LEU A 208 14.90 -3.30 -1.89
C LEU A 208 14.96 -3.10 -3.41
N ALA A 209 14.53 -4.07 -4.21
CA ALA A 209 14.46 -3.93 -5.65
C ALA A 209 13.45 -2.85 -6.08
N GLY A 210 12.27 -2.81 -5.46
CA GLY A 210 11.27 -1.78 -5.76
C GLY A 210 11.69 -0.38 -5.28
N ILE A 211 12.29 -0.26 -4.10
CA ILE A 211 12.89 1.00 -3.61
C ILE A 211 13.98 1.45 -4.58
N THR A 212 14.85 0.53 -5.03
CA THR A 212 15.89 0.84 -6.00
C THR A 212 15.28 1.37 -7.29
N LEU A 213 14.24 0.71 -7.83
CA LEU A 213 13.53 1.16 -9.03
C LEU A 213 12.95 2.58 -8.87
N ALA A 214 12.34 2.89 -7.73
CA ALA A 214 11.84 4.24 -7.44
C ALA A 214 12.96 5.29 -7.45
N GLN A 215 14.07 5.00 -6.76
CA GLN A 215 15.17 5.93 -6.56
C GLN A 215 16.04 6.16 -7.80
N ILE A 216 16.20 5.14 -8.66
CA ILE A 216 16.86 5.34 -9.96
C ILE A 216 15.99 6.13 -10.93
N THR A 217 14.65 6.03 -10.79
CA THR A 217 13.70 6.79 -11.61
C THR A 217 13.68 8.25 -11.21
N ASN A 218 13.60 8.53 -9.91
CA ASN A 218 13.68 9.88 -9.37
C ASN A 218 14.35 9.84 -8.00
N ARG A 219 15.54 10.46 -7.91
CA ARG A 219 16.34 10.48 -6.69
C ARG A 219 15.60 11.26 -5.60
N GLY A 220 15.33 10.63 -4.46
CA GLY A 220 14.57 11.24 -3.37
C GLY A 220 13.06 11.04 -3.47
N ALA A 221 12.57 10.24 -4.42
CA ALA A 221 11.16 9.89 -4.50
C ALA A 221 10.63 9.34 -3.15
N PRO A 222 9.45 9.76 -2.69
CA PRO A 222 8.85 9.28 -1.45
C PRO A 222 8.48 7.80 -1.58
N VAL A 223 9.17 6.95 -0.82
CA VAL A 223 8.96 5.50 -0.84
C VAL A 223 8.97 4.94 0.57
N THR A 224 8.11 3.95 0.86
CA THR A 224 8.07 3.24 2.14
C THR A 224 8.33 1.75 1.98
N TYR A 225 8.88 1.16 3.04
CA TYR A 225 9.22 -0.26 3.11
C TYR A 225 7.98 -1.05 3.60
N GLY A 226 7.33 -1.79 2.71
CA GLY A 226 6.09 -2.50 3.02
C GLY A 226 6.26 -4.00 3.27
N CYS A 227 5.47 -4.55 4.19
CA CYS A 227 5.35 -5.99 4.42
C CYS A 227 3.90 -6.44 4.66
N SER A 228 3.53 -7.55 4.03
CA SER A 228 2.39 -8.39 4.43
C SER A 228 2.76 -9.88 4.27
N THR A 229 4.06 -10.17 4.41
CA THR A 229 4.62 -11.51 4.32
C THR A 229 4.12 -12.36 5.50
N THR A 230 3.67 -13.56 5.19
CA THR A 230 3.08 -14.48 6.17
C THR A 230 3.40 -15.93 5.83
N ILE A 231 2.72 -16.90 6.43
CA ILE A 231 2.86 -18.34 6.18
C ILE A 231 1.62 -18.92 5.47
N MET A 232 1.85 -19.97 4.68
CA MET A 232 0.78 -20.78 4.11
C MET A 232 0.27 -21.81 5.12
N ASP A 233 -1.05 -21.86 5.35
CA ASP A 233 -1.68 -23.03 5.99
C ASP A 233 -1.67 -24.18 4.98
N LEU A 234 -0.72 -25.11 5.12
CA LEU A 234 -0.56 -26.26 4.21
C LEU A 234 -1.77 -27.21 4.22
N ARG A 235 -2.60 -27.20 5.27
CA ARG A 235 -3.81 -28.04 5.32
C ARG A 235 -4.93 -27.43 4.49
N LYS A 236 -5.06 -26.09 4.49
CA LYS A 236 -6.14 -25.38 3.80
C LYS A 236 -5.72 -24.76 2.45
N GLY A 237 -4.41 -24.66 2.21
CA GLY A 237 -3.85 -23.95 1.05
C GLY A 237 -4.09 -22.44 1.09
N THR A 238 -4.24 -21.84 2.28
CA THR A 238 -4.61 -20.43 2.46
C THR A 238 -3.50 -19.59 3.10
N ALA A 239 -3.43 -18.30 2.78
CA ALA A 239 -2.57 -17.35 3.48
C ALA A 239 -3.06 -17.13 4.92
N SER A 240 -2.18 -17.25 5.91
CA SER A 240 -2.55 -17.16 7.33
C SER A 240 -2.10 -15.86 7.97
N VAL A 241 -2.83 -14.77 7.70
CA VAL A 241 -2.52 -13.42 8.21
C VAL A 241 -2.66 -13.23 9.74
N GLY A 242 -3.15 -14.23 10.48
CA GLY A 242 -3.18 -14.23 11.96
C GLY A 242 -2.15 -15.17 12.61
N ALA A 243 -1.20 -15.70 11.83
CA ALA A 243 -0.24 -16.68 12.31
C ALA A 243 0.92 -16.03 13.08
N PRO A 244 1.51 -16.70 14.09
CA PRO A 244 2.64 -16.15 14.87
C PRO A 244 3.87 -15.85 13.99
N GLU A 245 4.04 -16.56 12.88
CA GLU A 245 5.09 -16.33 11.89
C GLU A 245 5.02 -14.92 11.31
N MET A 246 3.82 -14.38 11.08
CA MET A 246 3.64 -13.02 10.59
C MET A 246 4.12 -12.00 11.62
N ALA A 247 3.84 -12.20 12.91
CA ALA A 247 4.30 -11.32 13.97
C ALA A 247 5.84 -11.31 14.08
N LEU A 248 6.48 -12.47 13.91
CA LEU A 248 7.94 -12.59 13.91
C LEU A 248 8.57 -11.88 12.70
N ILE A 249 8.01 -12.09 11.51
CA ILE A 249 8.46 -11.43 10.28
C ILE A 249 8.27 -9.93 10.38
N GLY A 250 7.11 -9.47 10.86
CA GLY A 250 6.82 -8.05 11.05
C GLY A 250 7.79 -7.37 12.01
N ALA A 251 8.12 -8.03 13.14
CA ALA A 251 9.13 -7.54 14.07
C ALA A 251 10.53 -7.42 13.42
N ALA A 252 10.91 -8.39 12.58
CA ALA A 252 12.17 -8.33 11.83
C ALA A 252 12.17 -7.23 10.77
N VAL A 253 11.06 -7.06 10.03
CA VAL A 253 10.87 -5.99 9.06
C VAL A 253 10.95 -4.60 9.71
N ALA A 254 10.34 -4.41 10.87
CA ALA A 254 10.44 -3.16 11.62
C ALA A 254 11.90 -2.83 12.00
N ARG A 255 12.73 -3.85 12.27
CA ARG A 255 14.17 -3.65 12.51
C ARG A 255 14.95 -3.37 11.23
N LEU A 256 14.63 -4.05 10.13
CA LEU A 256 15.24 -3.80 8.82
C LEU A 256 14.94 -2.38 8.33
N SER A 257 13.69 -1.93 8.45
CA SER A 257 13.31 -0.57 8.05
C SER A 257 14.01 0.52 8.88
N GLN A 258 14.21 0.27 10.18
CA GLN A 258 15.02 1.12 11.06
C GLN A 258 16.50 1.10 10.65
N PHE A 259 17.04 -0.06 10.29
CA PHE A 259 18.41 -0.19 9.80
C PHE A 259 18.63 0.58 8.49
N TYR A 260 17.68 0.53 7.55
CA TYR A 260 17.71 1.30 6.31
C TYR A 260 17.33 2.78 6.48
N GLY A 261 16.74 3.14 7.62
CA GLY A 261 16.27 4.51 7.90
C GLY A 261 15.03 4.91 7.10
N ILE A 262 14.27 3.95 6.57
CA ILE A 262 13.09 4.17 5.72
C ILE A 262 11.81 3.90 6.55
N PRO A 263 10.75 4.71 6.45
CA PRO A 263 9.48 4.40 7.12
C PRO A 263 8.91 3.07 6.62
N CYS A 264 8.37 2.25 7.51
CA CYS A 264 7.72 1.00 7.14
C CYS A 264 6.20 1.02 7.31
N SER A 265 5.55 0.21 6.50
CA SER A 265 4.15 -0.19 6.63
C SER A 265 4.12 -1.71 6.76
N ASP A 266 3.48 -2.22 7.80
CA ASP A 266 3.37 -3.65 8.04
C ASP A 266 1.92 -3.99 8.39
N VAL A 267 1.45 -5.14 7.93
CA VAL A 267 0.10 -5.59 8.26
C VAL A 267 0.11 -6.14 9.68
N ALA A 268 -0.82 -5.67 10.51
CA ALA A 268 -0.96 -6.08 11.90
C ALA A 268 -2.43 -6.34 12.22
N GLY A 269 -2.69 -7.34 13.07
CA GLY A 269 -4.03 -7.76 13.46
C GLY A 269 -4.05 -9.24 13.82
N SER A 270 -5.01 -9.67 14.62
CA SER A 270 -5.21 -11.05 15.07
C SER A 270 -6.63 -11.49 14.81
#